data_AF-A0AAV0NVD1-F1
#
_entry.id   AF-A0AAV0NVD1-F1
#
_cell.length_a   1.000
_cell.length_b   1.000
_cell.length_c   1.000
_cell.angle_alpha   90.00
_cell.angle_beta   90.00
_cell.angle_gamma   90.00
#
_symmetry.space_group_name_H-M   'P 1'
#
loop_
_entity.id
_entity.type
_entity.pdbx_description
1 polymer ?
#
loop_
_entity_poly.entity_id
_entity_poly.type
_entity_poly.pdbx_seq_one_letter_code
_entity_poly.pdbx_strand_id
1 'polypeptide(L)'
;MEVLLCPEPSLSIRIAVPCLLNRLNIRSSLRFPAEIGGRWIARARLPAVKAVIDSATLDQLGMTESEIRNPAVSSTYRSSKLPKPNLTVLEAQARVCTGPEMTKPLSEEQAFKVFDTILRSVRGELKDEDRVSRAQLGAFFAGMTIRANAFPEATQWSEGEKRAIGTFWPQLVRALPPDVVFIADPEGSIMGSSIGPQFVGNDTTEMRLVGALREVLAGGHLGYEEVQGVLRDVLPLNVEEDGKDSSKESLVSAFLIGQRVNRETDRELKAYCLAFDDELVGY
;
A
#
# COMPACT_ATOMS: atom_id res chain seq x y z
N MET A 1 16.92 7.60 70.91
CA MET A 1 16.65 6.17 71.18
C MET A 1 15.45 5.81 70.30
N GLU A 2 15.57 5.55 68.99
CA GLU A 2 16.43 4.59 68.27
C GLU A 2 16.29 3.16 68.81
N VAL A 3 15.56 2.31 68.06
CA VAL A 3 15.86 0.92 67.60
C VAL A 3 14.78 0.59 66.54
N LEU A 4 15.01 0.70 65.23
CA LEU A 4 15.62 -0.25 64.27
C LEU A 4 14.85 -1.59 64.09
N LEU A 5 14.38 -1.84 62.86
CA LEU A 5 14.58 -3.06 62.02
C LEU A 5 13.35 -3.40 61.15
N CYS A 6 13.41 -3.04 59.87
CA CYS A 6 13.04 -3.91 58.74
C CYS A 6 14.32 -4.68 58.28
N PRO A 7 14.33 -5.64 57.31
CA PRO A 7 13.27 -6.24 56.46
C PRO A 7 13.40 -7.79 56.23
N GLU A 8 12.68 -8.30 55.21
CA GLU A 8 12.88 -9.51 54.34
C GLU A 8 12.05 -10.80 54.65
N PRO A 9 11.74 -11.70 53.66
CA PRO A 9 12.38 -11.85 52.34
C PRO A 9 11.54 -12.17 51.07
N SER A 10 12.24 -11.99 49.93
CA SER A 10 12.36 -12.88 48.75
C SER A 10 11.21 -13.06 47.73
N LEU A 11 11.44 -12.58 46.50
CA LEU A 11 11.88 -13.41 45.35
C LEU A 11 12.19 -12.52 44.13
N SER A 12 13.48 -12.23 43.93
CA SER A 12 14.04 -11.70 42.68
C SER A 12 14.75 -12.85 41.95
N ILE A 13 14.40 -13.08 40.69
CA ILE A 13 15.22 -13.89 39.78
C ILE A 13 15.71 -12.96 38.66
N ARG A 14 16.96 -12.53 38.79
CA ARG A 14 17.83 -12.19 37.66
C ARG A 14 18.56 -13.46 37.27
N ILE A 15 18.61 -13.84 35.99
CA ILE A 15 19.79 -14.52 35.44
C ILE A 15 20.07 -13.96 34.04
N ALA A 16 21.36 -13.72 33.83
CA ALA A 16 22.02 -13.07 32.73
C ALA A 16 22.10 -13.92 31.44
N VAL A 17 22.40 -13.21 30.35
CA VAL A 17 22.84 -13.68 29.04
C VAL A 17 24.05 -14.62 29.16
N PRO A 18 24.15 -15.62 28.27
CA PRO A 18 25.35 -15.67 27.43
C PRO A 18 25.04 -15.91 25.96
N CYS A 19 25.71 -15.14 25.09
CA CYS A 19 25.91 -15.44 23.69
C CYS A 19 26.58 -16.81 23.53
N LEU A 20 26.07 -17.66 22.64
CA LEU A 20 26.86 -18.71 22.01
C LEU A 20 26.26 -19.05 20.64
N LEU A 21 27.06 -18.76 19.60
CA LEU A 21 26.97 -19.38 18.28
C LEU A 21 26.82 -20.89 18.46
N ASN A 22 25.85 -21.50 17.77
CA ASN A 22 26.07 -22.84 17.24
C ASN A 22 25.33 -23.06 15.92
N ARG A 23 26.12 -23.53 14.95
CA ARG A 23 25.77 -23.92 13.59
C ARG A 23 24.64 -24.94 13.59
N LEU A 24 23.57 -24.66 12.84
CA LEU A 24 22.75 -25.70 12.23
C LEU A 24 22.96 -25.68 10.72
N ASN A 25 23.79 -26.62 10.29
CA ASN A 25 24.07 -26.97 8.91
C ASN A 25 22.90 -27.81 8.39
N ILE A 26 21.93 -27.18 7.74
CA ILE A 26 20.89 -27.91 6.98
C ILE A 26 21.26 -27.82 5.51
N ARG A 27 22.03 -28.82 5.05
CA ARG A 27 22.09 -29.19 3.64
C ARG A 27 20.74 -29.79 3.26
N SER A 28 19.89 -29.04 2.57
CA SER A 28 18.83 -29.61 1.75
C SER A 28 19.23 -29.44 0.29
N SER A 29 19.69 -30.53 -0.33
CA SER A 29 19.79 -30.58 -1.79
C SER A 29 18.41 -30.96 -2.31
N LEU A 30 17.71 -30.00 -2.90
CA LEU A 30 16.55 -30.30 -3.74
C LEU A 30 16.97 -30.01 -5.19
N ARG A 31 17.17 -31.09 -5.95
CA ARG A 31 17.30 -31.04 -7.41
C ARG A 31 15.91 -30.77 -7.97
N PHE A 32 15.75 -29.68 -8.69
CA PHE A 32 14.53 -29.43 -9.46
C PHE A 32 14.65 -30.05 -10.85
N PRO A 33 13.60 -30.73 -11.36
CA PRO A 33 13.53 -31.14 -12.75
C PRO A 33 13.37 -29.90 -13.65
N ALA A 34 14.07 -29.93 -14.77
CA ALA A 34 14.00 -28.93 -15.82
C ALA A 34 12.67 -29.02 -16.59
N GLU A 35 12.25 -27.85 -17.07
CA GLU A 35 11.24 -27.62 -18.13
C GLU A 35 9.76 -27.72 -17.74
N ILE A 36 9.13 -26.55 -17.53
CA ILE A 36 7.94 -26.13 -18.29
C ILE A 36 8.08 -24.63 -18.58
N GLY A 37 8.26 -24.29 -19.85
CA GLY A 37 8.48 -22.92 -20.31
C GLY A 37 7.23 -22.05 -20.24
N GLY A 38 7.26 -21.05 -19.35
CA GLY A 38 6.53 -19.81 -19.49
C GLY A 38 7.50 -18.72 -19.92
N ARG A 39 7.14 -17.91 -20.92
CA ARG A 39 8.02 -16.91 -21.52
C ARG A 39 8.09 -15.68 -20.60
N TRP A 40 9.04 -15.68 -19.66
CA TRP A 40 9.34 -14.54 -18.81
C TRP A 40 9.72 -13.33 -19.66
N ILE A 41 9.09 -12.18 -19.44
CA ILE A 41 9.59 -10.90 -19.96
C ILE A 41 10.90 -10.64 -19.21
N ALA A 42 12.02 -10.95 -19.85
CA ALA A 42 13.33 -10.58 -19.35
C ALA A 42 13.39 -9.05 -19.24
N ARG A 43 13.30 -8.52 -18.02
CA ARG A 43 13.70 -7.14 -17.74
C ARG A 43 15.18 -7.04 -18.07
N ALA A 44 15.51 -6.29 -19.12
CA ALA A 44 16.88 -5.91 -19.39
C ALA A 44 17.41 -5.17 -18.14
N ARG A 45 18.50 -5.69 -17.57
CA ARG A 45 19.20 -5.07 -16.43
C ARG A 45 19.72 -3.71 -16.87
N LEU A 46 19.03 -2.63 -16.51
CA LEU A 46 19.57 -1.29 -16.63
C LEU A 46 20.35 -0.96 -15.36
N PRO A 47 21.63 -0.57 -15.47
CA PRO A 47 22.38 -0.17 -14.29
C PRO A 47 21.77 1.11 -13.73
N ALA A 48 21.59 1.17 -12.41
CA ALA A 48 21.25 2.40 -11.70
C ALA A 48 22.43 3.38 -11.81
N VAL A 49 22.44 4.20 -12.86
CA VAL A 49 23.48 5.21 -13.08
C VAL A 49 23.01 6.53 -12.49
N LYS A 50 23.74 6.97 -11.46
CA LYS A 50 23.67 8.30 -10.85
C LYS A 50 23.73 9.36 -11.96
N ALA A 51 22.72 10.22 -12.01
CA ALA A 51 22.55 11.25 -13.02
C ALA A 51 23.75 12.22 -13.07
N VAL A 52 24.60 12.06 -14.09
CA VAL A 52 24.95 13.02 -15.16
C VAL A 52 25.67 12.16 -16.20
N ILE A 53 25.00 11.77 -17.28
CA ILE A 53 25.62 11.06 -18.39
C ILE A 53 25.77 12.07 -19.52
N ASP A 54 27.01 12.46 -19.82
CA ASP A 54 27.31 13.29 -20.98
C ASP A 54 27.00 12.52 -22.26
N SER A 55 26.47 13.24 -23.26
CA SER A 55 26.03 12.73 -24.57
C SER A 55 27.06 11.84 -25.27
N ALA A 56 28.36 12.05 -25.04
CA ALA A 56 29.44 11.24 -25.58
C ALA A 56 29.48 9.78 -25.05
N THR A 57 28.92 9.54 -23.86
CA THR A 57 28.88 8.21 -23.23
C THR A 57 27.72 7.35 -23.75
N LEU A 58 26.66 8.01 -24.23
CA LEU A 58 25.45 7.38 -24.80
C LEU A 58 25.76 6.71 -26.16
N ASP A 59 26.55 7.37 -27.01
CA ASP A 59 26.96 6.82 -28.31
C ASP A 59 27.84 5.56 -28.19
N GLN A 60 28.64 5.43 -27.11
CA GLN A 60 29.50 4.25 -26.90
C GLN A 60 28.72 3.02 -26.43
N LEU A 61 27.55 3.19 -25.83
CA LEU A 61 26.72 2.10 -25.29
C LEU A 61 25.62 1.65 -26.26
N GLY A 62 25.50 2.27 -27.45
CA GLY A 62 24.49 1.93 -28.45
C GLY A 62 23.04 2.15 -28.00
N MET A 63 22.83 2.89 -26.91
CA MET A 63 21.52 3.16 -26.33
C MET A 63 20.92 4.40 -26.99
N THR A 64 19.78 4.25 -27.64
CA THR A 64 19.04 5.40 -28.17
C THR A 64 18.44 6.21 -27.02
N GLU A 65 18.34 7.54 -27.13
CA GLU A 65 17.67 8.43 -26.15
C GLU A 65 16.22 8.03 -25.80
N SER A 66 15.65 7.08 -26.55
CA SER A 66 14.34 6.46 -26.29
C SER A 66 14.35 5.53 -25.08
N GLU A 67 15.49 4.93 -24.74
CA GLU A 67 15.63 3.89 -23.72
C GLU A 67 15.88 4.45 -22.31
N ILE A 68 16.29 5.71 -22.21
CA ILE A 68 16.53 6.40 -20.93
C ILE A 68 15.55 7.57 -20.81
N ARG A 69 14.25 7.29 -20.68
CA ARG A 69 13.22 8.32 -20.47
C ARG A 69 12.83 8.41 -19.01
N ASN A 70 12.94 9.61 -18.44
CA ASN A 70 12.47 9.92 -17.10
C ASN A 70 10.93 9.67 -17.02
N PRO A 71 10.47 8.75 -16.16
CA PRO A 71 9.04 8.45 -15.99
C PRO A 71 8.20 9.67 -15.59
N ALA A 72 8.82 10.66 -14.93
CA ALA A 72 8.14 11.86 -14.47
C ALA A 72 7.84 12.89 -15.58
N VAL A 73 8.42 12.74 -16.77
CA VAL A 73 8.34 13.75 -17.85
C VAL A 73 7.71 13.19 -19.14
N SER A 74 7.58 11.86 -19.26
CA SER A 74 7.12 11.23 -20.50
C SER A 74 5.64 10.85 -20.47
N SER A 75 4.83 11.51 -21.31
CA SER A 75 3.40 11.19 -21.51
C SER A 75 3.15 9.80 -22.12
N THR A 76 4.20 9.11 -22.60
CA THR A 76 4.14 7.79 -23.24
C THR A 76 4.33 6.60 -22.31
N TYR A 77 4.58 6.78 -21.00
CA TYR A 77 4.79 5.65 -20.07
C TYR A 77 3.47 4.92 -19.72
N ARG A 78 2.34 5.62 -19.78
CA ARG A 78 1.02 5.00 -19.60
C ARG A 78 0.61 4.32 -20.90
N SER A 79 0.49 2.99 -20.88
CA SER A 79 -0.09 2.23 -21.98
C SER A 79 -1.48 2.79 -22.32
N SER A 80 -1.73 3.08 -23.60
CA SER A 80 -3.04 3.52 -24.09
C SER A 80 -4.14 2.48 -23.89
N LYS A 81 -3.76 1.23 -23.58
CA LYS A 81 -4.68 0.14 -23.23
C LYS A 81 -5.24 0.27 -21.81
N LEU A 82 -4.61 1.08 -20.94
CA LEU A 82 -5.09 1.27 -19.58
C LEU A 82 -6.18 2.36 -19.56
N PRO A 83 -7.34 2.09 -18.93
CA PRO A 83 -8.39 3.10 -18.77
C PRO A 83 -7.84 4.37 -18.12
N LYS A 84 -8.36 5.53 -18.51
CA LYS A 84 -8.02 6.80 -17.84
C LYS A 84 -8.58 6.79 -16.41
N PRO A 85 -7.90 7.43 -15.45
CA PRO A 85 -8.40 7.50 -14.09
C PRO A 85 -9.56 8.50 -14.03
N ASN A 86 -10.55 8.26 -13.19
CA ASN A 86 -11.61 9.23 -12.96
C ASN A 86 -11.00 10.53 -12.40
N LEU A 87 -11.19 11.64 -13.10
CA LEU A 87 -10.55 12.91 -12.79
C LEU A 87 -11.01 13.49 -11.44
N THR A 88 -12.30 13.36 -11.11
CA THR A 88 -12.86 13.89 -9.86
C THR A 88 -12.24 13.20 -8.64
N VAL A 89 -12.09 11.86 -8.70
CA VAL A 89 -11.44 11.11 -7.62
C VAL A 89 -9.94 11.37 -7.60
N LEU A 90 -9.28 11.50 -8.76
CA LEU A 90 -7.85 11.80 -8.84
C LEU A 90 -7.51 13.16 -8.22
N GLU A 91 -8.30 14.20 -8.50
CA GLU A 91 -8.14 15.52 -7.90
C GLU A 91 -8.32 15.48 -6.37
N ALA A 92 -9.26 14.66 -5.89
CA ALA A 92 -9.46 14.45 -4.46
C ALA A 92 -8.25 13.74 -3.83
N GLN A 93 -7.74 12.67 -4.46
CA GLN A 93 -6.55 11.95 -4.03
C GLN A 93 -5.33 12.87 -3.92
N ALA A 94 -5.12 13.76 -4.90
CA ALA A 94 -4.02 14.72 -4.88
C ALA A 94 -4.04 15.67 -3.66
N ARG A 95 -5.20 15.83 -3.02
CA ARG A 95 -5.36 16.62 -1.80
C ARG A 95 -5.25 15.78 -0.54
N VAL A 96 -5.95 14.64 -0.50
CA VAL A 96 -6.13 13.84 0.73
C VAL A 96 -5.05 12.78 0.93
N CYS A 97 -4.47 12.24 -0.16
CA CYS A 97 -3.43 11.21 -0.14
C CYS A 97 -2.03 11.83 -0.07
N THR A 98 -1.82 12.70 0.91
CA THR A 98 -0.52 13.33 1.17
C THR A 98 -0.21 13.23 2.67
N GLY A 99 1.03 13.54 3.07
CA GLY A 99 1.49 13.36 4.45
C GLY A 99 0.72 14.17 5.50
N PRO A 100 0.94 13.87 6.80
CA PRO A 100 0.15 14.38 7.94
C PRO A 100 0.06 15.90 8.03
N GLU A 101 1.08 16.62 7.56
CA GLU A 101 1.16 18.08 7.59
C GLU A 101 0.71 18.74 6.27
N MET A 102 0.68 17.97 5.18
CA MET A 102 0.49 18.50 3.82
C MET A 102 -0.92 18.28 3.28
N THR A 103 -1.67 17.37 3.88
CA THR A 103 -3.00 17.02 3.43
C THR A 103 -3.97 18.17 3.61
N LYS A 104 -4.87 18.32 2.63
CA LYS A 104 -5.84 19.40 2.58
C LYS A 104 -7.23 18.79 2.54
N PRO A 105 -8.02 18.95 3.61
CA PRO A 105 -9.40 18.49 3.63
C PRO A 105 -10.18 19.00 2.41
N LEU A 106 -11.13 18.19 1.97
CA LEU A 106 -12.05 18.58 0.90
C LEU A 106 -13.08 19.59 1.44
N SER A 107 -13.51 20.50 0.58
CA SER A 107 -14.73 21.29 0.86
C SER A 107 -15.95 20.36 0.85
N GLU A 108 -17.08 20.84 1.39
CA GLU A 108 -18.31 20.05 1.39
C GLU A 108 -18.76 19.69 -0.03
N GLU A 109 -18.77 20.64 -0.95
CA GLU A 109 -19.18 20.43 -2.33
C GLU A 109 -18.27 19.43 -3.03
N GLN A 110 -16.96 19.51 -2.76
CA GLN A 110 -15.99 18.55 -3.28
C GLN A 110 -16.22 17.15 -2.72
N ALA A 111 -16.40 17.02 -1.40
CA ALA A 111 -16.65 15.74 -0.76
C ALA A 111 -17.94 15.10 -1.29
N PHE A 112 -19.04 15.84 -1.35
CA PHE A 112 -20.31 15.37 -1.91
C PHE A 112 -20.15 14.92 -3.36
N LYS A 113 -19.47 15.71 -4.20
CA LYS A 113 -19.21 15.35 -5.60
C LYS A 113 -18.41 14.06 -5.73
N VAL A 114 -17.38 13.88 -4.90
CA VAL A 114 -16.52 12.69 -4.93
C VAL A 114 -17.31 11.45 -4.50
N PHE A 115 -18.03 11.51 -3.38
CA PHE A 115 -18.81 10.37 -2.90
C PHE A 115 -19.99 10.02 -3.83
N ASP A 116 -20.66 11.01 -4.42
CA ASP A 116 -21.66 10.78 -5.47
C ASP A 116 -21.03 10.07 -6.68
N THR A 117 -19.88 10.55 -7.16
CA THR A 117 -19.16 9.95 -8.29
C THR A 117 -18.79 8.49 -7.98
N ILE A 118 -18.28 8.21 -6.78
CA ILE A 118 -17.95 6.84 -6.34
C ILE A 118 -19.21 5.98 -6.31
N LEU A 119 -20.30 6.46 -5.69
CA LEU A 119 -21.56 5.70 -5.58
C LEU A 119 -22.13 5.34 -6.95
N ARG A 120 -22.17 6.31 -7.87
CA ARG A 120 -22.64 6.12 -9.25
C ARG A 120 -21.74 5.15 -10.01
N SER A 121 -20.42 5.23 -9.81
CA SER A 121 -19.45 4.32 -10.41
C SER A 121 -19.69 2.88 -9.99
N VAL A 122 -19.85 2.62 -8.68
CA VAL A 122 -20.03 1.26 -8.15
C VAL A 122 -21.40 0.67 -8.51
N ARG A 123 -22.41 1.52 -8.71
CA ARG A 123 -23.72 1.11 -9.26
C ARG A 123 -23.71 0.85 -10.76
N GLY A 124 -22.62 1.17 -11.45
CA GLY A 124 -22.53 1.03 -12.91
C GLY A 124 -23.31 2.10 -13.68
N GLU A 125 -23.58 3.25 -13.07
CA GLU A 125 -24.29 4.37 -13.69
C GLU A 125 -23.35 5.29 -14.51
N LEU A 126 -22.04 5.10 -14.40
CA LEU A 126 -21.03 5.82 -15.17
C LEU A 126 -20.56 5.00 -16.37
N LYS A 127 -20.19 5.70 -17.45
CA LYS A 127 -19.54 5.08 -18.62
C LYS A 127 -18.18 4.51 -18.22
N ASP A 128 -17.70 3.51 -18.95
CA ASP A 128 -16.43 2.83 -18.62
C ASP A 128 -15.22 3.78 -18.56
N GLU A 129 -15.21 4.85 -19.36
CA GLU A 129 -14.14 5.87 -19.34
C GLU A 129 -14.15 6.73 -18.06
N ASP A 130 -15.31 6.88 -17.43
CA ASP A 130 -15.51 7.69 -16.24
C ASP A 130 -15.59 6.83 -14.97
N ARG A 131 -15.47 5.51 -15.08
CA ARG A 131 -15.52 4.61 -13.93
C ARG A 131 -14.31 4.81 -13.02
N VAL A 132 -14.58 4.83 -11.73
CA VAL A 132 -13.55 4.85 -10.69
C VAL A 132 -12.97 3.44 -10.59
N SER A 133 -11.65 3.31 -10.82
CA SER A 133 -10.98 2.00 -10.75
C SER A 133 -10.86 1.50 -9.31
N ARG A 134 -10.65 0.18 -9.13
CA ARG A 134 -10.41 -0.42 -7.81
C ARG A 134 -9.20 0.19 -7.11
N ALA A 135 -8.13 0.42 -7.86
CA ALA A 135 -6.95 1.13 -7.37
C ALA A 135 -7.26 2.56 -6.88
N GLN A 136 -8.14 3.29 -7.58
CA GLN A 136 -8.55 4.63 -7.12
C GLN A 136 -9.36 4.57 -5.83
N LEU A 137 -10.27 3.60 -5.71
CA LEU A 137 -11.05 3.40 -4.48
C LEU A 137 -10.13 3.09 -3.30
N GLY A 138 -9.23 2.12 -3.45
CA GLY A 138 -8.31 1.71 -2.39
C GLY A 138 -7.43 2.86 -1.91
N ALA A 139 -6.77 3.56 -2.84
CA ALA A 139 -5.96 4.73 -2.53
C ALA A 139 -6.74 5.86 -1.83
N PHE A 140 -7.91 6.21 -2.38
CA PHE A 140 -8.72 7.31 -1.82
C PHE A 140 -9.20 7.00 -0.40
N PHE A 141 -9.77 5.80 -0.19
CA PHE A 141 -10.27 5.41 1.12
C PHE A 141 -9.14 5.21 2.13
N ALA A 142 -7.98 4.68 1.75
CA ALA A 142 -6.83 4.58 2.65
C ALA A 142 -6.40 5.96 3.17
N GLY A 143 -6.28 6.95 2.28
CA GLY A 143 -5.98 8.33 2.66
C GLY A 143 -7.05 8.93 3.58
N MET A 144 -8.34 8.68 3.31
CA MET A 144 -9.42 9.13 4.19
C MET A 144 -9.37 8.47 5.58
N THR A 145 -9.17 7.15 5.65
CA THR A 145 -9.13 6.38 6.90
C THR A 145 -7.96 6.79 7.78
N ILE A 146 -6.75 6.86 7.22
CA ILE A 146 -5.55 7.27 7.97
C ILE A 146 -5.73 8.69 8.54
N ARG A 147 -6.28 9.60 7.73
CA ARG A 147 -6.58 10.97 8.18
C ARG A 147 -7.56 10.99 9.36
N ALA A 148 -8.55 10.12 9.37
CA ALA A 148 -9.49 10.04 10.48
C ALA A 148 -8.83 9.49 11.76
N ASN A 149 -7.94 8.52 11.61
CA ASN A 149 -7.42 7.75 12.74
C ASN A 149 -6.16 8.34 13.38
N ALA A 150 -5.25 8.90 12.58
CA ALA A 150 -3.88 9.15 13.01
C ALA A 150 -3.39 10.59 12.82
N PHE A 151 -4.00 11.34 11.90
CA PHE A 151 -3.49 12.67 11.56
C PHE A 151 -3.86 13.73 12.60
N PRO A 152 -3.09 14.83 12.70
CA PRO A 152 -3.43 15.97 13.56
C PRO A 152 -4.79 16.58 13.21
N GLU A 153 -5.49 17.15 14.19
CA GLU A 153 -6.86 17.70 14.05
C GLU A 153 -7.05 18.62 12.83
N ALA A 154 -6.06 19.47 12.54
CA ALA A 154 -6.10 20.40 11.40
C ALA A 154 -6.19 19.71 10.02
N THR A 155 -5.77 18.45 9.95
CA THR A 155 -5.67 17.66 8.71
C THR A 155 -6.59 16.43 8.70
N GLN A 156 -7.32 16.20 9.79
CA GLN A 156 -8.41 15.21 9.85
C GLN A 156 -9.60 15.63 8.96
N TRP A 157 -10.69 14.86 9.02
CA TRP A 157 -11.87 15.14 8.21
C TRP A 157 -12.48 16.50 8.54
N SER A 158 -12.75 17.28 7.50
CA SER A 158 -13.55 18.49 7.62
C SER A 158 -14.99 18.15 8.01
N GLU A 159 -15.71 19.12 8.55
CA GLU A 159 -17.14 18.97 8.82
C GLU A 159 -17.96 18.66 7.55
N GLY A 160 -17.51 19.15 6.39
CA GLY A 160 -18.10 18.81 5.10
C GLY A 160 -17.87 17.34 4.71
N GLU A 161 -16.67 16.82 4.94
CA GLU A 161 -16.35 15.40 4.72
C GLU A 161 -17.16 14.49 5.66
N LYS A 162 -17.29 14.86 6.94
CA LYS A 162 -18.13 14.13 7.92
C LYS A 162 -19.59 14.09 7.51
N ARG A 163 -20.17 15.22 7.05
CA ARG A 163 -21.55 15.29 6.54
C ARG A 163 -21.74 14.45 5.28
N ALA A 164 -20.78 14.49 4.35
CA ALA A 164 -20.84 13.71 3.12
C ALA A 164 -20.79 12.21 3.44
N ILE A 165 -19.83 11.75 4.25
CA ILE A 165 -19.79 10.35 4.74
C ILE A 165 -21.11 10.00 5.43
N GLY A 166 -21.63 10.86 6.31
CA GLY A 166 -22.91 10.64 6.99
C GLY A 166 -24.08 10.41 6.04
N THR A 167 -24.07 11.05 4.88
CA THR A 167 -25.14 10.96 3.87
C THR A 167 -24.96 9.74 2.96
N PHE A 168 -23.74 9.48 2.49
CA PHE A 168 -23.48 8.47 1.46
C PHE A 168 -23.13 7.09 2.03
N TRP A 169 -22.57 7.00 3.24
CA TRP A 169 -22.06 5.74 3.80
C TRP A 169 -23.09 4.60 3.84
N PRO A 170 -24.36 4.81 4.24
CA PRO A 170 -25.36 3.74 4.24
C PRO A 170 -25.61 3.13 2.85
N GLN A 171 -25.43 3.91 1.79
CA GLN A 171 -25.56 3.46 0.41
C GLN A 171 -24.26 2.85 -0.12
N LEU A 172 -23.12 3.44 0.25
CA LEU A 172 -21.79 2.97 -0.12
C LEU A 172 -21.49 1.59 0.46
N VAL A 173 -21.74 1.34 1.75
CA VAL A 173 -21.49 0.04 2.40
C VAL A 173 -22.23 -1.11 1.71
N ARG A 174 -23.40 -0.84 1.13
CA ARG A 174 -24.21 -1.85 0.44
C ARG A 174 -23.76 -2.11 -1.00
N ALA A 175 -23.09 -1.14 -1.62
CA ALA A 175 -22.70 -1.19 -3.02
C ALA A 175 -21.19 -1.45 -3.21
N LEU A 176 -20.38 -1.11 -2.21
CA LEU A 176 -18.94 -1.27 -2.27
C LEU A 176 -18.54 -2.75 -2.08
N PRO A 177 -17.47 -3.17 -2.76
CA PRO A 177 -16.82 -4.44 -2.50
C PRO A 177 -16.32 -4.57 -1.04
N PRO A 178 -16.33 -5.76 -0.43
CA PRO A 178 -15.93 -5.95 0.97
C PRO A 178 -14.52 -5.47 1.29
N ASP A 179 -13.57 -5.67 0.37
CA ASP A 179 -12.19 -5.18 0.46
C ASP A 179 -12.13 -3.65 0.58
N VAL A 180 -12.95 -2.93 -0.20
CA VAL A 180 -12.99 -1.47 -0.15
C VAL A 180 -13.71 -0.98 1.10
N VAL A 181 -14.76 -1.67 1.56
CA VAL A 181 -15.43 -1.35 2.83
C VAL A 181 -14.46 -1.52 4.00
N PHE A 182 -13.64 -2.58 3.98
CA PHE A 182 -12.56 -2.77 4.94
C PHE A 182 -11.56 -1.60 4.94
N ILE A 183 -11.07 -1.17 3.78
CA ILE A 183 -10.12 -0.06 3.70
C ILE A 183 -10.73 1.23 4.26
N ALA A 184 -12.02 1.48 3.97
CA ALA A 184 -12.73 2.68 4.38
C ALA A 184 -13.14 2.71 5.86
N ASP A 185 -13.35 1.55 6.48
CA ASP A 185 -13.75 1.44 7.88
C ASP A 185 -13.25 0.13 8.52
N PRO A 186 -11.93 -0.01 8.76
CA PRO A 186 -11.33 -1.27 9.20
C PRO A 186 -11.81 -1.73 10.58
N GLU A 187 -12.21 -0.79 11.42
CA GLU A 187 -12.67 -1.00 12.80
C GLU A 187 -14.21 -0.95 12.95
N GLY A 188 -14.96 -0.69 11.87
CA GLY A 188 -16.42 -0.63 11.93
C GLY A 188 -16.97 0.60 12.64
N SER A 189 -16.14 1.63 12.76
CA SER A 189 -16.41 2.89 13.47
C SER A 189 -17.45 3.75 12.77
N ILE A 190 -17.54 3.67 11.43
CA ILE A 190 -18.47 4.48 10.65
C ILE A 190 -19.84 3.80 10.70
N MET A 191 -20.69 4.31 11.60
CA MET A 191 -22.07 3.85 11.78
C MET A 191 -22.23 2.35 12.13
N GLY A 192 -21.21 1.73 12.74
CA GLY A 192 -21.30 0.38 13.29
C GLY A 192 -21.32 -0.74 12.25
N SER A 193 -20.59 -0.59 11.14
CA SER A 193 -20.50 -1.64 10.12
C SER A 193 -19.65 -2.82 10.59
N SER A 194 -20.14 -4.05 10.47
CA SER A 194 -19.37 -5.25 10.84
C SER A 194 -18.44 -5.76 9.73
N ILE A 195 -18.52 -5.21 8.51
CA ILE A 195 -17.82 -5.75 7.34
C ILE A 195 -16.30 -5.57 7.48
N GLY A 196 -15.83 -4.37 7.84
CA GLY A 196 -14.40 -4.09 7.95
C GLY A 196 -13.68 -4.91 9.01
N PRO A 197 -14.18 -4.97 10.26
CA PRO A 197 -13.57 -5.79 11.32
C PRO A 197 -13.50 -7.28 10.98
N GLN A 198 -14.47 -7.80 10.22
CA GLN A 198 -14.56 -9.21 9.88
C GLN A 198 -13.81 -9.57 8.58
N PHE A 199 -13.33 -8.59 7.83
CA PHE A 199 -12.59 -8.84 6.60
C PHE A 199 -11.17 -9.35 6.90
N VAL A 200 -10.88 -10.53 6.37
CA VAL A 200 -9.58 -11.22 6.55
C VAL A 200 -8.84 -11.46 5.23
N GLY A 201 -9.41 -11.12 4.08
CA GLY A 201 -8.87 -11.49 2.76
C GLY A 201 -9.35 -12.86 2.29
N ASN A 202 -9.25 -13.11 0.98
CA ASN A 202 -9.78 -14.32 0.33
C ASN A 202 -8.75 -15.45 0.21
N ASP A 203 -7.46 -15.13 0.16
CA ASP A 203 -6.35 -16.08 0.08
C ASP A 203 -5.24 -15.74 1.07
N THR A 204 -4.21 -16.59 1.16
CA THR A 204 -3.09 -16.39 2.11
C THR A 204 -2.31 -15.10 1.87
N THR A 205 -2.25 -14.63 0.63
CA THR A 205 -1.55 -13.40 0.25
C THR A 205 -2.35 -12.18 0.69
N GLU A 206 -3.65 -12.15 0.39
CA GLU A 206 -4.56 -11.12 0.87
C GLU A 206 -4.65 -11.10 2.40
N MET A 207 -4.65 -12.25 3.07
CA MET A 207 -4.62 -12.32 4.54
C MET A 207 -3.41 -11.59 5.13
N ARG A 208 -2.22 -11.82 4.56
CA ARG A 208 -1.00 -11.13 4.97
C ARG A 208 -1.09 -9.62 4.69
N LEU A 209 -1.57 -9.24 3.51
CA LEU A 209 -1.74 -7.84 3.12
C LEU A 209 -2.77 -7.11 4.00
N VAL A 210 -3.88 -7.75 4.34
CA VAL A 210 -4.93 -7.22 5.23
C VAL A 210 -4.38 -7.02 6.64
N GLY A 211 -3.60 -7.98 7.16
CA GLY A 211 -2.91 -7.84 8.44
C GLY A 211 -2.01 -6.60 8.46
N ALA A 212 -1.18 -6.43 7.43
CA ALA A 212 -0.31 -5.26 7.29
C ALA A 212 -1.11 -3.95 7.11
N LEU A 213 -2.21 -3.98 6.34
CA LEU A 213 -3.08 -2.83 6.13
C LEU A 213 -3.74 -2.34 7.41
N ARG A 214 -4.09 -3.21 8.36
CA ARG A 214 -4.66 -2.76 9.65
C ARG A 214 -3.71 -1.84 10.41
N GLU A 215 -2.43 -2.20 10.45
CA GLU A 215 -1.39 -1.35 11.06
C GLU A 215 -1.23 -0.03 10.28
N VAL A 216 -1.11 -0.12 8.94
CA VAL A 216 -0.91 1.07 8.09
C VAL A 216 -2.11 2.02 8.17
N LEU A 217 -3.35 1.52 8.13
CA LEU A 217 -4.57 2.32 8.21
C LEU A 217 -4.81 2.93 9.59
N ALA A 218 -4.19 2.38 10.64
CA ALA A 218 -4.11 2.98 11.97
C ALA A 218 -3.04 4.07 12.08
N GLY A 219 -2.31 4.37 10.99
CA GLY A 219 -1.20 5.33 10.97
C GLY A 219 0.14 4.74 11.44
N GLY A 220 0.23 3.41 11.57
CA GLY A 220 1.42 2.71 11.98
C GLY A 220 2.45 2.50 10.87
N HIS A 221 3.57 1.91 11.26
CA HIS A 221 4.68 1.54 10.38
C HIS A 221 4.99 0.06 10.55
N LEU A 222 5.42 -0.56 9.47
CA LEU A 222 5.68 -2.00 9.44
C LEU A 222 7.16 -2.32 9.68
N GLY A 223 7.41 -3.52 10.19
CA GLY A 223 8.74 -4.10 10.26
C GLY A 223 9.32 -4.36 8.87
N TYR A 224 10.65 -4.46 8.82
CA TYR A 224 11.38 -4.73 7.58
C TYR A 224 10.95 -6.05 6.92
N GLU A 225 10.87 -7.15 7.70
CA GLU A 225 10.47 -8.46 7.18
C GLU A 225 9.01 -8.48 6.71
N GLU A 226 8.15 -7.71 7.36
CA GLU A 226 6.72 -7.62 7.03
C GLU A 226 6.51 -6.92 5.69
N VAL A 227 7.15 -5.76 5.48
CA VAL A 227 7.10 -5.04 4.21
C VAL A 227 7.69 -5.90 3.09
N GLN A 228 8.85 -6.51 3.32
CA GLN A 228 9.48 -7.36 2.30
C GLN A 228 8.60 -8.56 1.93
N GLY A 229 8.02 -9.23 2.92
CA GLY A 229 7.11 -10.37 2.69
C GLY A 229 5.89 -9.95 1.87
N VAL A 230 5.18 -8.91 2.31
CA VAL A 230 4.00 -8.39 1.61
C VAL A 230 4.33 -8.01 0.16
N LEU A 231 5.42 -7.26 -0.04
CA LEU A 231 5.81 -6.83 -1.38
C LEU A 231 6.15 -8.00 -2.31
N ARG A 232 6.87 -9.03 -1.83
CA ARG A 232 7.18 -10.21 -2.63
C ARG A 232 5.94 -10.98 -3.07
N ASP A 233 4.91 -11.03 -2.24
CA ASP A 233 3.69 -11.77 -2.56
C ASP A 233 2.73 -10.98 -3.48
N VAL A 234 2.80 -9.65 -3.41
CA VAL A 234 1.81 -8.75 -4.03
C VAL A 234 2.31 -8.10 -5.32
N LEU A 235 3.62 -7.85 -5.44
CA LEU A 235 4.23 -7.20 -6.61
C LEU A 235 4.36 -8.06 -7.87
N PRO A 236 4.24 -9.40 -7.85
CA PRO A 236 3.96 -10.18 -9.07
C PRO A 236 2.58 -9.79 -9.63
N LEU A 237 2.51 -8.59 -10.21
CA LEU A 237 1.31 -8.06 -10.84
C LEU A 237 1.17 -8.76 -12.18
N ASN A 238 0.40 -9.86 -12.20
CA ASN A 238 0.06 -10.54 -13.43
C ASN A 238 -0.91 -9.66 -14.24
N VAL A 239 -0.35 -8.80 -15.10
CA VAL A 239 -1.10 -7.89 -15.98
C VAL A 239 -1.89 -8.66 -17.06
N GLU A 240 -1.67 -9.98 -17.20
CA GLU A 240 -2.21 -10.78 -18.30
C GLU A 240 -3.49 -11.58 -18.01
N GLU A 241 -4.06 -11.55 -16.79
CA GLU A 241 -5.30 -12.28 -16.53
C GLU A 241 -6.55 -11.38 -16.54
N ASP A 242 -7.25 -11.48 -17.66
CA ASP A 242 -8.59 -10.94 -17.92
C ASP A 242 -9.57 -11.34 -16.78
N GLY A 243 -9.85 -10.39 -15.89
CA GLY A 243 -11.05 -10.38 -15.04
C GLY A 243 -11.03 -11.12 -13.69
N LYS A 244 -9.94 -11.78 -13.25
CA LYS A 244 -9.99 -12.61 -12.04
C LYS A 244 -9.32 -12.04 -10.77
N ASP A 245 -8.37 -11.11 -10.91
CA ASP A 245 -7.55 -10.64 -9.78
C ASP A 245 -7.77 -9.15 -9.40
N SER A 246 -8.83 -8.50 -9.91
CA SER A 246 -9.07 -7.06 -9.69
C SER A 246 -9.31 -6.66 -8.22
N SER A 247 -9.66 -7.62 -7.35
CA SER A 247 -9.86 -7.40 -5.91
C SER A 247 -8.56 -7.05 -5.18
N LYS A 248 -7.42 -7.48 -5.73
CA LYS A 248 -6.11 -7.16 -5.14
C LYS A 248 -5.76 -5.69 -5.35
N GLU A 249 -6.16 -5.09 -6.46
CA GLU A 249 -5.76 -3.72 -6.83
C GLU A 249 -6.12 -2.66 -5.77
N SER A 250 -7.29 -2.78 -5.15
CA SER A 250 -7.72 -1.87 -4.07
C SER A 250 -6.83 -2.03 -2.83
N LEU A 251 -6.55 -3.26 -2.41
CA LEU A 251 -5.68 -3.56 -1.26
C LEU A 251 -4.23 -3.13 -1.52
N VAL A 252 -3.67 -3.44 -2.70
CA VAL A 252 -2.30 -3.03 -3.07
C VAL A 252 -2.17 -1.52 -3.11
N SER A 253 -3.11 -0.84 -3.78
CA SER A 253 -3.09 0.62 -3.88
C SER A 253 -3.26 1.29 -2.51
N ALA A 254 -4.15 0.78 -1.66
CA ALA A 254 -4.32 1.23 -0.29
C ALA A 254 -3.04 1.07 0.52
N PHE A 255 -2.33 -0.05 0.35
CA PHE A 255 -1.08 -0.32 1.06
C PHE A 255 0.03 0.66 0.66
N LEU A 256 0.27 0.80 -0.66
CA LEU A 256 1.31 1.69 -1.18
C LEU A 256 1.03 3.16 -0.83
N ILE A 257 -0.21 3.61 -1.01
CA ILE A 257 -0.58 4.99 -0.65
C ILE A 257 -0.58 5.18 0.86
N GLY A 258 -1.03 4.20 1.64
CA GLY A 258 -1.04 4.28 3.09
C GLY A 258 0.36 4.46 3.67
N GLN A 259 1.32 3.64 3.24
CA GLN A 259 2.72 3.80 3.65
C GLN A 259 3.28 5.17 3.25
N ARG A 260 2.97 5.63 2.03
CA ARG A 260 3.38 6.97 1.55
C ARG A 260 2.82 8.11 2.37
N VAL A 261 1.55 8.00 2.74
CA VAL A 261 0.81 8.98 3.52
C VAL A 261 1.30 9.00 4.98
N ASN A 262 1.70 7.85 5.54
CA ASN A 262 2.31 7.75 6.87
C ASN A 262 3.76 8.27 6.93
N ARG A 263 4.40 8.55 5.79
CA ARG A 263 5.85 8.85 5.64
C ARG A 263 6.69 7.63 5.98
N GLU A 264 6.96 6.80 4.97
CA GLU A 264 7.75 5.58 5.11
C GLU A 264 9.05 5.81 5.90
N THR A 265 9.35 4.90 6.82
CA THR A 265 10.61 4.94 7.57
C THR A 265 11.78 4.45 6.71
N ASP A 266 13.01 4.78 7.11
CA ASP A 266 14.23 4.25 6.48
C ASP A 266 14.25 2.70 6.41
N ARG A 267 13.62 2.03 7.38
CA ARG A 267 13.52 0.57 7.44
C ARG A 267 12.55 0.03 6.38
N GLU A 268 11.38 0.65 6.26
CA GLU A 268 10.39 0.31 5.23
C GLU A 268 10.96 0.59 3.85
N LEU A 269 11.64 1.73 3.65
CA LEU A 269 12.30 2.07 2.38
C LEU A 269 13.38 1.06 2.00
N LYS A 270 14.18 0.59 2.96
CA LYS A 270 15.17 -0.46 2.72
C LYS A 270 14.51 -1.80 2.32
N ALA A 271 13.35 -2.11 2.89
CA ALA A 271 12.58 -3.30 2.52
C ALA A 271 12.11 -3.24 1.07
N TYR A 272 11.64 -2.06 0.60
CA TYR A 272 11.31 -1.85 -0.80
C TYR A 272 12.49 -2.19 -1.72
N CYS A 273 13.67 -1.60 -1.49
CA CYS A 273 14.85 -1.86 -2.32
C CYS A 273 15.15 -3.35 -2.44
N LEU A 274 15.14 -4.08 -1.32
CA LEU A 274 15.48 -5.50 -1.31
C LEU A 274 14.37 -6.40 -1.88
N ALA A 275 13.10 -6.03 -1.73
CA ALA A 275 12.00 -6.72 -2.39
C ALA A 275 12.08 -6.62 -3.92
N PHE A 276 12.66 -5.53 -4.44
CA PHE A 276 12.88 -5.33 -5.88
C PHE A 276 14.24 -5.85 -6.39
N ASP A 277 15.29 -5.87 -5.55
CA ASP A 277 16.66 -6.23 -5.94
C ASP A 277 16.93 -7.76 -5.99
N ASP A 278 16.08 -8.57 -5.36
CA ASP A 278 16.25 -10.05 -5.31
C ASP A 278 16.13 -10.74 -6.70
N GLU A 279 15.89 -10.00 -7.79
CA GLU A 279 16.02 -10.49 -9.18
C GLU A 279 17.48 -10.61 -9.69
N LEU A 280 18.50 -10.19 -8.90
CA LEU A 280 19.90 -10.13 -9.38
C LEU A 280 20.84 -11.26 -8.92
N VAL A 281 20.45 -12.16 -8.01
CA VAL A 281 21.33 -13.25 -7.53
C VAL A 281 20.94 -14.59 -8.18
N GLY A 282 21.23 -14.68 -9.47
CA GLY A 282 21.17 -15.92 -10.24
C GLY A 282 22.33 -15.98 -11.22
N TYR A 283 23.52 -16.34 -10.71
CA TYR A 283 24.63 -16.93 -11.45
C TYR A 283 25.33 -17.96 -10.56
#